data_AF-A0A8H8RML3-F1
#
_entry.id   AF-A0A8H8RML3-F1
#
_cell.length_a   1.000
_cell.length_b   1.000
_cell.length_c   1.000
_cell.angle_alpha   90.00
_cell.angle_beta   90.00
_cell.angle_gamma   90.00
#
_symmetry.space_group_name_H-M   'P 1'
#
loop_
_entity.id
_entity.type
_entity.pdbx_description
1 polymer ?
#
loop_
_entity_poly.entity_id
_entity_poly.type
_entity_poly.pdbx_seq_one_letter_code
_entity_poly.pdbx_strand_id
1 'polypeptide(L)'
;MKRITQFPLARGAKALRSHSHAPKTSLFSQRCLHTSPPNPATVAPVTVSGPPPKAPTPSAEHVDSRVARKRKQAELLKKGQDMRALESGKGGGSAKTKRFWKDVHVKHEEEGLQIYLDTRPLRRPSKAILTIPHQKPHLASAIALEWDLLVSAQQALRHHLIPLTSLVSRALDIADEDAAGPGGSGDIRANILKTVMRYLDTDSLLCWAPEPSPDPPGYETHVGRTESLRSIQKRTAESIISFLTERVWPGVVIIPVLDEGSIMPRSQPQMTKDVIQGWVSGLPAFELAGLERAVLAGKGLLGAARLLVEWSPELAHLRDERAGG
;
A
#
# COMPACT_ATOMS: atom_id res chain seq x y z
N MET A 1 22.10 40.84 62.08
CA MET A 1 23.53 41.15 62.27
C MET A 1 24.36 39.92 61.94
N LYS A 2 25.37 40.09 61.07
CA LYS A 2 26.58 39.28 60.82
C LYS A 2 26.39 37.75 60.59
N ARG A 3 26.50 37.24 59.35
CA ARG A 3 27.71 36.86 58.57
C ARG A 3 28.40 35.56 59.04
N ILE A 4 28.82 34.76 58.04
CA ILE A 4 30.04 33.90 57.94
C ILE A 4 29.84 32.39 58.26
N THR A 5 29.74 31.56 57.20
CA THR A 5 30.69 30.51 56.69
C THR A 5 30.74 29.23 57.56
N GLN A 6 30.89 27.97 57.08
CA GLN A 6 31.87 27.41 56.14
C GLN A 6 31.54 25.90 55.92
N PHE A 7 31.78 25.37 54.71
CA PHE A 7 31.94 23.92 54.39
C PHE A 7 33.29 23.38 54.95
N PRO A 8 33.77 22.15 54.63
CA PRO A 8 33.26 20.77 54.70
C PRO A 8 34.31 19.80 55.38
N LEU A 9 34.12 18.47 55.24
CA LEU A 9 35.10 17.35 55.19
C LEU A 9 34.88 16.17 56.16
N ALA A 10 34.33 15.12 55.54
CA ALA A 10 34.76 13.71 55.54
C ALA A 10 35.75 13.19 56.59
N ARG A 11 35.37 12.06 57.21
CA ARG A 11 36.29 10.94 57.50
C ARG A 11 35.52 9.63 57.47
N GLY A 12 35.94 8.73 56.59
CA GLY A 12 35.33 7.41 56.43
C GLY A 12 35.85 6.37 57.42
N ALA A 13 35.07 5.31 57.61
CA ALA A 13 35.56 4.00 58.00
C ALA A 13 34.57 2.91 57.54
N LYS A 14 35.06 2.12 56.59
CA LYS A 14 34.83 0.71 56.23
C LYS A 14 33.66 -0.05 56.90
N ALA A 15 32.80 -0.53 55.99
CA ALA A 15 32.33 -1.91 55.81
C ALA A 15 31.49 -2.58 56.91
N LEU A 16 30.26 -2.94 56.54
CA LEU A 16 29.76 -4.32 56.54
C LEU A 16 28.57 -4.42 55.57
N ARG A 17 28.56 -5.48 54.77
CA ARG A 17 27.51 -5.81 53.80
C ARG A 17 26.24 -6.25 54.52
N SER A 18 25.09 -5.78 54.05
CA SER A 18 23.90 -6.62 53.93
C SER A 18 23.07 -6.14 52.73
N HIS A 19 22.92 -7.02 51.75
CA HIS A 19 21.97 -6.84 50.66
C HIS A 19 20.60 -7.31 51.15
N SER A 20 19.60 -6.42 51.10
CA SER A 20 18.20 -6.81 51.06
C SER A 20 17.57 -6.16 49.83
N HIS A 21 17.34 -7.01 48.82
CA HIS A 21 16.53 -6.67 47.66
C HIS A 21 15.07 -6.53 48.10
N ALA A 22 14.50 -5.34 47.96
CA ALA A 22 13.05 -5.13 47.95
C ALA A 22 12.63 -4.72 46.53
N PRO A 23 11.77 -5.48 45.84
CA PRO A 23 11.26 -5.07 44.54
C PRO A 23 10.22 -3.96 44.73
N LYS A 24 10.46 -2.80 44.11
CA LYS A 24 9.46 -1.74 43.96
C LYS A 24 8.36 -2.23 43.01
N THR A 25 7.15 -2.40 43.50
CA THR A 25 5.98 -2.67 42.67
C THR A 25 5.62 -1.42 41.88
N SER A 26 5.68 -1.53 40.55
CA SER A 26 5.18 -0.54 39.61
C SER A 26 3.65 -0.46 39.73
N LEU A 27 3.12 0.74 40.01
CA LEU A 27 1.69 1.04 39.90
C LEU A 27 1.30 1.07 38.41
N PHE A 28 0.99 -0.09 37.85
CA PHE A 28 0.25 -0.13 36.59
C PHE A 28 -1.19 0.30 36.85
N SER A 29 -1.51 1.53 36.45
CA SER A 29 -2.88 2.00 36.29
C SER A 29 -3.58 1.08 35.27
N GLN A 30 -4.38 0.14 35.76
CA GLN A 30 -5.25 -0.67 34.93
C GLN A 30 -6.32 0.24 34.32
N ARG A 31 -6.22 0.51 33.02
CA ARG A 31 -7.30 1.13 32.26
C ARG A 31 -8.42 0.10 32.07
N CYS A 32 -9.52 0.26 32.79
CA CYS A 32 -10.70 -0.59 32.65
C CYS A 32 -11.33 -0.39 31.26
N LEU A 33 -11.49 -1.47 30.48
CA LEU A 33 -12.06 -1.48 29.13
C LEU A 33 -13.59 -1.63 29.10
N HIS A 34 -14.32 -1.27 30.16
CA HIS A 34 -15.77 -1.41 30.20
C HIS A 34 -16.44 -0.28 30.98
N THR A 35 -17.58 0.22 30.49
CA THR A 35 -18.35 1.33 31.08
C THR A 35 -19.62 0.86 31.80
N SER A 36 -19.85 -0.46 31.95
CA SER A 36 -20.95 -0.97 32.76
C SER A 36 -20.47 -1.39 34.15
N PRO A 37 -21.27 -1.19 35.20
CA PRO A 37 -20.99 -1.74 36.52
C PRO A 37 -20.99 -3.28 36.47
N PRO A 38 -20.09 -3.95 37.20
CA PRO A 38 -20.12 -5.40 37.31
C PRO A 38 -21.37 -5.83 38.07
N ASN A 39 -22.21 -6.67 37.46
CA ASN A 39 -23.35 -7.28 38.14
C ASN A 39 -22.91 -8.66 38.68
N PRO A 40 -22.89 -8.91 39.99
CA PRO A 40 -22.53 -10.22 40.53
C PRO A 40 -23.56 -11.27 40.10
N ALA A 41 -23.09 -12.51 39.87
CA ALA A 41 -23.96 -13.60 39.48
C ALA A 41 -24.87 -14.02 40.65
N THR A 42 -26.18 -14.07 40.40
CA THR A 42 -27.14 -14.68 41.33
C THR A 42 -26.98 -16.20 41.29
N VAL A 43 -26.42 -16.78 42.35
CA VAL A 43 -26.24 -18.23 42.47
C VAL A 43 -27.54 -18.84 42.97
N ALA A 44 -28.20 -19.66 42.16
CA ALA A 44 -29.34 -20.47 42.60
C ALA A 44 -28.86 -21.59 43.55
N PRO A 45 -29.64 -22.00 44.56
CA PRO A 45 -29.27 -23.10 45.45
C PRO A 45 -29.09 -24.39 44.65
N VAL A 46 -27.89 -24.98 44.71
CA VAL A 46 -27.53 -26.19 43.97
C VAL A 46 -28.09 -27.40 44.72
N THR A 47 -29.23 -27.95 44.29
CA THR A 47 -29.81 -29.18 44.86
C THR A 47 -29.62 -30.43 44.00
N VAL A 48 -28.72 -30.39 43.01
CA VAL A 48 -28.45 -31.56 42.15
C VAL A 48 -26.95 -31.83 42.07
N SER A 49 -26.49 -32.89 42.74
CA SER A 49 -25.13 -33.41 42.61
C SER A 49 -25.05 -34.27 41.35
N GLY A 50 -24.73 -33.64 40.23
CA GLY A 50 -24.31 -34.31 39.00
C GLY A 50 -22.93 -33.82 38.59
N PRO A 51 -22.15 -34.60 37.80
CA PRO A 51 -20.91 -34.10 37.22
C PRO A 51 -21.19 -32.79 36.47
N PRO A 52 -20.30 -31.79 36.57
CA PRO A 52 -20.53 -30.49 35.96
C PRO A 52 -20.81 -30.68 34.45
N PRO A 53 -21.82 -29.98 33.90
CA PRO A 53 -22.10 -30.08 32.48
C PRO A 53 -20.85 -29.71 31.69
N LYS A 54 -20.59 -30.42 30.59
CA LYS A 54 -19.46 -30.12 29.72
C LYS A 54 -19.52 -28.65 29.29
N ALA A 55 -18.36 -27.98 29.32
CA ALA A 55 -18.24 -26.59 28.93
C ALA A 55 -18.86 -26.39 27.53
N PRO A 56 -19.72 -25.38 27.34
CA PRO A 56 -20.35 -25.14 26.04
C PRO A 56 -19.27 -24.86 25.00
N THR A 57 -19.20 -25.71 23.98
CA THR A 57 -18.31 -25.50 22.84
C THR A 57 -18.88 -24.37 21.97
N PRO A 58 -18.09 -23.32 21.65
CA PRO A 58 -18.56 -22.26 20.78
C PRO A 58 -18.75 -22.81 19.36
N SER A 59 -19.98 -22.99 18.91
CA SER A 59 -20.25 -23.27 17.49
C SER A 59 -19.74 -22.12 16.63
N ALA A 60 -18.94 -22.43 15.60
CA ALA A 60 -18.43 -21.44 14.63
C ALA A 60 -19.57 -20.61 14.00
N GLU A 61 -20.72 -21.23 13.78
CA GLU A 61 -21.97 -20.59 13.32
C GLU A 61 -22.42 -19.40 14.19
N HIS A 62 -22.04 -19.39 15.48
CA HIS A 62 -22.45 -18.36 16.43
C HIS A 62 -21.59 -17.09 16.38
N VAL A 63 -20.35 -17.19 15.87
CA VAL A 63 -19.49 -16.01 15.68
C VAL A 63 -19.93 -15.24 14.44
N ASP A 64 -20.14 -15.94 13.34
CA ASP A 64 -20.54 -15.34 12.06
C ASP A 64 -21.95 -14.72 12.14
N SER A 65 -22.90 -15.41 12.79
CA SER A 65 -24.24 -14.86 13.02
C SER A 65 -24.23 -13.62 13.92
N ARG A 66 -23.36 -13.56 14.94
CA ARG A 66 -23.19 -12.37 15.79
C ARG A 66 -22.57 -11.20 15.02
N VAL A 67 -21.56 -11.46 14.19
CA VAL A 67 -20.92 -10.44 13.34
C VAL A 67 -21.92 -9.93 12.30
N ALA A 68 -22.65 -10.81 11.64
CA ALA A 68 -23.69 -10.46 10.67
C ALA A 68 -24.81 -9.62 11.31
N ARG A 69 -25.28 -9.99 12.51
CA ARG A 69 -26.28 -9.22 13.26
C ARG A 69 -25.78 -7.84 13.64
N LYS A 70 -24.53 -7.72 14.12
CA LYS A 70 -23.92 -6.42 14.43
C LYS A 70 -23.76 -5.54 13.18
N ARG A 71 -23.35 -6.11 12.05
CA ARG A 71 -23.28 -5.38 10.76
C ARG A 71 -24.66 -4.87 10.34
N LYS A 72 -25.68 -5.72 10.37
CA LYS A 72 -27.06 -5.35 10.03
C LYS A 72 -27.61 -4.25 10.96
N GLN A 73 -27.32 -4.32 12.25
CA GLN A 73 -27.71 -3.29 13.22
C GLN A 73 -26.98 -1.95 12.98
N ALA A 74 -25.69 -1.98 12.69
CA ALA A 74 -24.92 -0.79 12.34
C ALA A 74 -25.43 -0.14 11.05
N GLU A 75 -25.80 -0.94 10.04
CA GLU A 75 -26.39 -0.45 8.80
C GLU A 75 -27.76 0.20 9.02
N LEU A 76 -28.62 -0.42 9.84
CA LEU A 76 -29.92 0.15 10.22
C LEU A 76 -29.78 1.45 11.01
N LEU A 77 -28.82 1.54 11.93
CA LEU A 77 -28.53 2.77 12.67
C LEU A 77 -28.04 3.88 11.74
N LYS A 78 -27.19 3.56 10.77
CA LYS A 78 -26.73 4.50 9.73
C LYS A 78 -27.91 5.02 8.90
N LYS A 79 -28.78 4.11 8.43
CA LYS A 79 -30.03 4.45 7.71
C LYS A 79 -30.96 5.33 8.56
N GLY A 80 -31.11 5.04 9.86
CA GLY A 80 -31.92 5.84 10.78
C GLY A 80 -31.35 7.24 11.03
N GLN A 81 -30.03 7.37 11.17
CA GLN A 81 -29.35 8.66 11.24
C GLN A 81 -29.53 9.46 9.94
N ASP A 82 -29.47 8.77 8.79
CA ASP A 82 -29.68 9.38 7.47
C ASP A 82 -31.11 9.90 7.28
N MET A 83 -32.13 9.19 7.77
CA MET A 83 -33.54 9.62 7.74
C MET A 83 -33.77 10.82 8.67
N ARG A 84 -33.25 10.79 9.89
CA ARG A 84 -33.39 11.92 10.85
C ARG A 84 -32.67 13.19 10.36
N ALA A 85 -31.56 13.04 9.65
CA ALA A 85 -30.85 14.16 9.02
C ALA A 85 -31.63 14.78 7.84
N LEU A 86 -32.45 13.98 7.14
CA LEU A 86 -33.35 14.46 6.09
C LEU A 86 -34.54 15.24 6.68
N GLU A 87 -35.16 14.72 7.74
CA GLU A 87 -36.34 15.35 8.38
C GLU A 87 -36.04 16.69 9.07
N SER A 88 -34.81 16.86 9.58
CA SER A 88 -34.43 18.05 10.35
C SER A 88 -34.04 19.28 9.51
N GLY A 89 -34.22 19.26 8.19
CA GLY A 89 -33.98 20.42 7.31
C GLY A 89 -32.53 20.91 7.22
N LYS A 90 -31.59 20.32 7.98
CA LYS A 90 -30.14 20.60 7.93
C LYS A 90 -29.44 19.83 6.80
N GLY A 91 -30.05 19.84 5.62
CA GLY A 91 -29.57 19.14 4.41
C GLY A 91 -28.28 19.69 3.78
N GLY A 92 -27.45 20.44 4.52
CA GLY A 92 -26.21 21.04 4.00
C GLY A 92 -24.94 20.19 4.20
N GLY A 93 -24.98 19.23 5.12
CA GLY A 93 -23.81 18.42 5.49
C GLY A 93 -23.77 17.04 4.83
N SER A 94 -24.85 16.25 4.92
CA SER A 94 -24.86 14.86 4.41
C SER A 94 -25.31 14.73 2.95
N ALA A 95 -26.07 15.68 2.39
CA ALA A 95 -26.48 15.63 0.98
C ALA A 95 -25.28 15.72 0.02
N LYS A 96 -24.24 16.48 0.38
CA LYS A 96 -22.95 16.53 -0.35
C LYS A 96 -22.12 15.25 -0.20
N THR A 97 -22.47 14.40 0.77
CA THR A 97 -21.74 13.15 1.04
C THR A 97 -22.43 11.94 0.41
N LYS A 98 -23.75 12.01 0.20
CA LYS A 98 -24.54 10.98 -0.46
C LYS A 98 -24.19 10.94 -1.95
N ARG A 99 -24.30 9.74 -2.54
CA ARG A 99 -24.19 9.55 -3.99
C ARG A 99 -25.27 10.41 -4.64
N PHE A 100 -24.87 11.32 -5.53
CA PHE A 100 -25.78 12.25 -6.20
C PHE A 100 -26.10 11.84 -7.65
N TRP A 101 -25.53 10.74 -8.12
CA TRP A 101 -25.78 10.16 -9.44
C TRP A 101 -26.50 8.82 -9.32
N LYS A 102 -27.35 8.50 -10.29
CA LYS A 102 -28.02 7.21 -10.36
C LYS A 102 -27.29 6.30 -11.34
N ASP A 103 -27.15 6.76 -12.57
CA ASP A 103 -26.68 5.98 -13.70
C ASP A 103 -25.24 6.40 -14.07
N VAL A 104 -24.40 5.41 -14.40
CA VAL A 104 -23.04 5.64 -14.89
C VAL A 104 -22.88 4.94 -16.23
N HIS A 105 -22.41 5.66 -17.24
CA HIS A 105 -22.23 5.09 -18.57
C HIS A 105 -21.05 5.72 -19.31
N VAL A 106 -20.54 4.99 -20.31
CA VAL A 106 -19.50 5.47 -21.20
C VAL A 106 -20.15 6.10 -22.43
N LYS A 107 -19.70 7.30 -22.80
CA LYS A 107 -20.11 7.99 -24.02
C LYS A 107 -18.91 8.14 -24.95
N HIS A 108 -19.14 7.89 -26.24
CA HIS A 108 -18.15 8.12 -27.28
C HIS A 108 -18.27 9.56 -27.74
N GLU A 109 -17.17 10.30 -27.65
CA GLU A 109 -17.03 11.69 -28.11
C GLU A 109 -15.89 11.76 -29.14
N GLU A 110 -15.80 12.85 -29.89
CA GLU A 110 -14.78 13.02 -30.93
C GLU A 110 -13.35 12.84 -30.36
N GLU A 111 -13.07 13.49 -29.24
CA GLU A 111 -11.78 13.48 -28.54
C GLU A 111 -11.46 12.16 -27.81
N GLY A 112 -12.44 11.27 -27.62
CA GLY A 112 -12.24 10.02 -26.87
C GLY A 112 -13.47 9.50 -26.15
N LEU A 113 -13.24 8.56 -25.25
CA LEU A 113 -14.24 7.94 -24.39
C LEU A 113 -14.37 8.73 -23.09
N GLN A 114 -15.59 9.15 -22.75
CA GLN A 114 -15.87 9.89 -21.52
C GLN A 114 -16.83 9.11 -20.64
N ILE A 115 -16.66 9.22 -19.32
CA ILE A 115 -17.59 8.63 -18.34
C ILE A 115 -18.59 9.69 -17.93
N TYR A 116 -19.87 9.38 -18.02
CA TYR A 116 -20.97 10.24 -17.61
C TYR A 116 -21.60 9.72 -16.33
N LEU A 117 -21.84 10.62 -15.38
CA LEU A 117 -22.65 10.43 -14.19
C LEU A 117 -23.99 11.13 -14.45
N ASP A 118 -25.04 10.34 -14.66
CA ASP A 118 -26.31 10.79 -15.25
C ASP A 118 -26.07 11.60 -16.55
N THR A 119 -26.19 12.94 -16.48
CA THR A 119 -26.03 13.83 -17.63
C THR A 119 -24.69 14.56 -17.66
N ARG A 120 -23.83 14.38 -16.65
CA ARG A 120 -22.61 15.18 -16.46
C ARG A 120 -21.35 14.35 -16.70
N PRO A 121 -20.37 14.86 -17.46
CA PRO A 121 -19.11 14.16 -17.64
C PRO A 121 -18.29 14.18 -16.34
N LEU A 122 -17.60 13.08 -16.09
CA LEU A 122 -16.63 12.95 -15.02
C LEU A 122 -15.44 13.87 -15.26
N ARG A 123 -15.01 14.58 -14.20
CA ARG A 123 -13.92 15.56 -14.28
C ARG A 123 -12.77 15.18 -13.38
N ARG A 124 -11.56 15.50 -13.83
CA ARG A 124 -10.32 15.43 -13.04
C ARG A 124 -10.33 16.50 -11.93
N PRO A 125 -9.48 16.37 -10.91
CA PRO A 125 -9.27 17.43 -9.91
C PRO A 125 -8.88 18.79 -10.53
N SER A 126 -8.19 18.79 -11.68
CA SER A 126 -7.89 19.97 -12.51
C SER A 126 -9.10 20.60 -13.19
N LYS A 127 -10.31 20.06 -12.99
CA LYS A 127 -11.60 20.45 -13.61
C LYS A 127 -11.73 20.13 -15.10
N ALA A 128 -10.66 19.69 -15.76
CA ALA A 128 -10.71 19.11 -17.09
C ALA A 128 -11.58 17.86 -17.12
N ILE A 129 -12.19 17.56 -18.27
CA ILE A 129 -12.97 16.34 -18.45
C ILE A 129 -12.01 15.15 -18.51
N LEU A 130 -12.38 14.04 -17.85
CA LEU A 130 -11.62 12.80 -17.92
C LEU A 130 -11.95 12.09 -19.23
N THR A 131 -11.13 12.34 -20.25
CA THR A 131 -11.23 11.74 -21.58
C THR A 131 -10.19 10.64 -21.74
N ILE A 132 -10.64 9.43 -22.09
CA ILE A 132 -9.80 8.25 -22.27
C ILE A 132 -9.62 8.01 -23.78
N PRO A 133 -8.42 7.63 -24.26
CA PRO A 133 -8.21 7.33 -25.67
C PRO A 133 -9.15 6.23 -26.19
N HIS A 134 -9.60 6.35 -27.44
CA HIS A 134 -10.49 5.38 -28.11
C HIS A 134 -9.96 3.94 -28.08
N GLN A 135 -8.64 3.77 -28.06
CA GLN A 135 -7.97 2.47 -28.05
C GLN A 135 -8.07 1.74 -26.69
N LYS A 136 -8.63 2.38 -25.66
CA LYS A 136 -8.71 1.83 -24.28
C LYS A 136 -10.17 1.69 -23.78
N PRO A 137 -11.08 1.01 -24.51
CA PRO A 137 -12.50 0.90 -24.14
C PRO A 137 -12.72 0.12 -22.83
N HIS A 138 -11.94 -0.92 -22.59
CA HIS A 138 -12.00 -1.70 -21.35
C HIS A 138 -11.68 -0.86 -20.10
N LEU A 139 -10.76 0.10 -20.23
CA LEU A 139 -10.41 1.02 -19.14
C LEU A 139 -11.56 1.99 -18.86
N ALA A 140 -12.23 2.51 -19.89
CA ALA A 140 -13.40 3.36 -19.73
C ALA A 140 -14.56 2.63 -19.04
N SER A 141 -14.84 1.39 -19.46
CA SER A 141 -15.85 0.54 -18.82
C SER A 141 -15.49 0.19 -17.38
N ALA A 142 -14.23 -0.08 -17.08
CA ALA A 142 -13.77 -0.36 -15.72
C ALA A 142 -13.90 0.87 -14.81
N ILE A 143 -13.62 2.08 -15.32
CA ILE A 143 -13.85 3.32 -14.57
C ILE A 143 -15.36 3.57 -14.38
N ALA A 144 -16.19 3.30 -15.37
CA ALA A 144 -17.64 3.39 -15.20
C ALA A 144 -18.13 2.46 -14.07
N LEU A 145 -17.64 1.21 -14.01
CA LEU A 145 -17.94 0.28 -12.91
C LEU A 145 -17.39 0.78 -11.56
N GLU A 146 -16.18 1.33 -11.54
CA GLU A 146 -15.57 1.90 -10.34
C GLU A 146 -16.47 2.98 -9.71
N TRP A 147 -17.07 3.84 -10.54
CA TRP A 147 -17.99 4.90 -10.11
C TRP A 147 -19.40 4.39 -9.81
N ASP A 148 -19.87 3.34 -10.50
CA ASP A 148 -21.16 2.72 -10.22
C ASP A 148 -21.16 1.96 -8.88
N LEU A 149 -20.02 1.46 -8.43
CA LEU A 149 -19.90 0.77 -7.14
C LEU A 149 -19.80 1.72 -5.93
N LEU A 150 -19.61 3.03 -6.16
CA LEU A 150 -19.55 3.99 -5.07
C LEU A 150 -20.92 4.16 -4.42
N VAL A 151 -20.97 4.07 -3.10
CA VAL A 151 -22.18 4.28 -2.30
C VAL A 151 -22.32 5.72 -1.83
N SER A 152 -21.29 6.55 -2.00
CA SER A 152 -21.29 7.93 -1.55
C SER A 152 -20.30 8.80 -2.34
N ALA A 153 -20.61 10.09 -2.50
CA ALA A 153 -19.71 11.03 -3.19
C ALA A 153 -18.37 11.23 -2.45
N GLN A 154 -18.33 11.04 -1.13
CA GLN A 154 -17.08 11.07 -0.37
C GLN A 154 -16.13 9.93 -0.73
N GLN A 155 -16.65 8.78 -1.16
CA GLN A 155 -15.79 7.67 -1.57
C GLN A 155 -14.98 8.02 -2.83
N ALA A 156 -15.51 8.87 -3.71
CA ALA A 156 -14.78 9.39 -4.87
C ALA A 156 -13.57 10.26 -4.49
N LEU A 157 -13.45 10.71 -3.23
CA LEU A 157 -12.26 11.41 -2.75
C LEU A 157 -11.17 10.45 -2.23
N ARG A 158 -11.46 9.15 -2.14
CA ARG A 158 -10.54 8.15 -1.60
C ARG A 158 -9.90 7.37 -2.74
N HIS A 159 -8.60 7.60 -2.95
CA HIS A 159 -7.85 7.03 -4.08
C HIS A 159 -7.88 5.48 -4.10
N HIS A 160 -8.00 4.83 -2.95
CA HIS A 160 -8.12 3.37 -2.86
C HIS A 160 -9.50 2.81 -3.25
N LEU A 161 -10.52 3.67 -3.38
CA LEU A 161 -11.84 3.31 -3.88
C LEU A 161 -12.03 3.72 -5.35
N ILE A 162 -11.16 4.59 -5.86
CA ILE A 162 -11.14 5.00 -7.26
C ILE A 162 -9.75 4.86 -7.92
N PRO A 163 -9.10 3.70 -7.84
CA PRO A 163 -7.71 3.53 -8.27
C PRO A 163 -7.50 3.78 -9.77
N LEU A 164 -8.42 3.36 -10.64
CA LEU A 164 -8.30 3.55 -12.09
C LEU A 164 -8.54 5.01 -12.47
N THR A 165 -9.55 5.66 -11.88
CA THR A 165 -9.78 7.10 -12.07
C THR A 165 -8.56 7.92 -11.66
N SER A 166 -7.96 7.59 -10.50
CA SER A 166 -6.77 8.29 -10.00
C SER A 166 -5.57 8.09 -10.93
N LEU A 167 -5.36 6.86 -11.42
CA LEU A 167 -4.26 6.53 -12.33
C LEU A 167 -4.41 7.23 -13.69
N VAL A 168 -5.62 7.21 -14.27
CA VAL A 168 -5.90 7.90 -15.54
C VAL A 168 -5.79 9.41 -15.39
N SER A 169 -6.28 9.97 -14.28
CA SER A 169 -6.11 11.40 -14.02
C SER A 169 -4.64 11.77 -14.02
N ARG A 170 -3.79 10.97 -13.36
CA ARG A 170 -2.34 11.17 -13.32
C ARG A 170 -1.68 11.05 -14.70
N ALA A 171 -2.09 10.08 -15.52
CA ALA A 171 -1.61 9.95 -16.89
C ALA A 171 -1.96 11.17 -17.74
N LEU A 172 -3.17 11.70 -17.59
CA LEU A 172 -3.61 12.87 -18.35
C LEU A 172 -2.95 14.16 -17.85
N ASP A 173 -2.71 14.31 -16.54
CA ASP A 173 -1.98 15.45 -16.00
C ASP A 173 -0.51 15.47 -16.51
N ILE A 174 0.12 14.30 -16.70
CA ILE A 174 1.43 14.19 -17.36
C ILE A 174 1.32 14.62 -18.84
N ALA A 175 0.32 14.12 -19.56
CA ALA A 175 0.14 14.44 -20.97
C ALA A 175 -0.14 15.94 -21.22
N ASP A 176 -0.94 16.57 -20.35
CA ASP A 176 -1.20 18.01 -20.38
C ASP A 176 0.09 18.82 -20.19
N GLU A 177 0.95 18.42 -19.24
CA GLU A 177 2.23 19.09 -19.00
C GLU A 177 3.20 18.90 -20.17
N ASP A 178 3.28 17.69 -20.73
CA ASP A 178 4.10 17.41 -21.91
C ASP A 178 3.64 18.26 -23.13
N ALA A 179 2.33 18.44 -23.30
CA ALA A 179 1.75 19.23 -24.38
C ALA A 179 1.97 20.74 -24.22
N ALA A 180 2.12 21.24 -22.99
CA ALA A 180 2.43 22.64 -22.71
C ALA A 180 3.85 23.06 -23.18
N GLY A 181 4.70 22.10 -23.53
CA GLY A 181 6.01 22.33 -24.11
C GLY A 181 7.05 22.87 -23.11
N PRO A 182 8.22 23.36 -23.60
CA PRO A 182 9.36 23.77 -22.76
C PRO A 182 9.10 24.96 -21.81
N GLY A 183 7.95 25.63 -21.94
CA GLY A 183 7.50 26.70 -21.04
C GLY A 183 6.61 26.23 -19.88
N GLY A 184 6.24 24.95 -19.84
CA GLY A 184 5.60 24.32 -18.70
C GLY A 184 6.58 24.05 -17.55
N SER A 185 6.06 23.73 -16.36
CA SER A 185 6.89 23.39 -15.20
C SER A 185 7.80 22.19 -15.46
N GLY A 186 7.37 21.21 -16.27
CA GLY A 186 8.08 19.94 -16.49
C GLY A 186 8.31 19.14 -15.20
N ASP A 187 7.62 19.53 -14.12
CA ASP A 187 7.90 19.10 -12.77
C ASP A 187 7.35 17.70 -12.53
N ILE A 188 6.24 17.31 -13.17
CA ILE A 188 5.61 16.01 -12.92
C ILE A 188 6.54 14.92 -13.40
N ARG A 189 6.95 14.96 -14.67
CA ARG A 189 7.86 13.95 -15.26
C ARG A 189 9.20 13.94 -14.54
N ALA A 190 9.79 15.10 -14.27
CA ALA A 190 11.05 15.21 -13.52
C ALA A 190 10.96 14.59 -12.10
N ASN A 191 9.86 14.85 -11.38
CA ASN A 191 9.64 14.28 -10.05
C ASN A 191 9.40 12.76 -10.08
N ILE A 192 8.72 12.26 -11.12
CA ILE A 192 8.56 10.82 -11.34
C ILE A 192 9.94 10.19 -11.57
N LEU A 193 10.74 10.73 -12.49
CA LEU A 193 12.09 10.25 -12.76
C LEU A 193 12.94 10.21 -11.48
N LYS A 194 12.99 11.31 -10.74
CA LYS A 194 13.71 11.39 -9.47
C LYS A 194 13.24 10.33 -8.47
N THR A 195 11.95 10.03 -8.44
CA THR A 195 11.38 9.04 -7.51
C THR A 195 11.67 7.61 -7.96
N VAL A 196 11.46 7.31 -9.24
CA VAL A 196 11.68 5.98 -9.82
C VAL A 196 13.17 5.61 -9.79
N MET A 197 14.06 6.52 -10.16
CA MET A 197 15.51 6.27 -10.15
C MET A 197 16.07 6.02 -8.76
N ARG A 198 15.45 6.54 -7.69
CA ARG A 198 15.83 6.18 -6.31
C ARG A 198 15.62 4.71 -5.98
N TYR A 199 14.64 4.06 -6.62
CA TYR A 199 14.39 2.64 -6.41
C TYR A 199 15.37 1.74 -7.16
N LEU A 200 16.08 2.24 -8.18
CA LEU A 200 17.05 1.43 -8.93
C LEU A 200 18.22 0.97 -8.04
N ASP A 201 18.75 1.89 -7.22
CA ASP A 201 19.83 1.59 -6.27
C ASP A 201 19.33 0.80 -5.05
N THR A 202 18.02 0.57 -4.89
CA THR A 202 17.42 -0.20 -3.80
C THR A 202 16.41 -1.23 -4.31
N ASP A 203 16.62 -1.76 -5.52
CA ASP A 203 15.63 -2.60 -6.18
C ASP A 203 15.50 -3.95 -5.47
N SER A 204 14.27 -4.39 -5.22
CA SER A 204 13.99 -5.64 -4.52
C SER A 204 14.52 -6.88 -5.28
N LEU A 205 14.59 -6.84 -6.62
CA LEU A 205 15.16 -7.92 -7.43
C LEU A 205 16.69 -7.99 -7.34
N LEU A 206 17.34 -6.94 -6.84
CA LEU A 206 18.80 -6.86 -6.70
C LEU A 206 19.27 -7.04 -5.25
N CYS A 207 18.35 -7.24 -4.32
CA CYS A 207 18.61 -7.45 -2.89
C CYS A 207 18.47 -8.94 -2.55
N TRP A 208 19.56 -9.69 -2.64
CA TRP A 208 19.55 -11.13 -2.37
C TRP A 208 19.98 -11.45 -0.93
N ALA A 209 19.50 -12.59 -0.42
CA ALA A 209 19.93 -13.14 0.84
C ALA A 209 21.45 -13.44 0.81
N PRO A 210 22.15 -13.33 1.95
CA PRO A 210 23.55 -13.72 2.04
C PRO A 210 23.71 -15.22 1.75
N GLU A 211 24.93 -15.62 1.40
CA GLU A 211 25.25 -17.03 1.25
C GLU A 211 24.96 -17.77 2.57
N PRO A 212 24.27 -18.93 2.54
CA PRO A 212 24.02 -19.68 3.75
C PRO A 212 25.35 -20.10 4.40
N SER A 213 25.53 -19.75 5.68
CA SER A 213 26.61 -20.34 6.47
C SER A 213 26.38 -21.86 6.59
N PRO A 214 27.44 -22.69 6.59
CA PRO A 214 27.30 -24.09 6.92
C PRO A 214 26.57 -24.24 8.25
N ASP A 215 25.59 -25.14 8.30
CA ASP A 215 24.85 -25.40 9.53
C ASP A 215 25.84 -25.88 10.62
N PRO A 216 25.71 -25.41 11.88
CA PRO A 216 26.53 -25.91 12.98
C PRO A 216 26.38 -27.43 13.12
N PRO A 217 27.43 -28.16 13.55
CA PRO A 217 27.33 -29.59 13.78
C PRO A 217 26.17 -29.93 14.73
N GLY A 218 25.24 -30.77 14.28
CA GLY A 218 24.06 -31.21 15.06
C GLY A 218 22.78 -30.39 14.87
N TYR A 219 22.76 -29.40 13.97
CA TYR A 219 21.53 -28.71 13.58
C TYR A 219 20.70 -29.60 12.63
N GLU A 220 19.42 -29.81 12.93
CA GLU A 220 18.53 -30.59 12.07
C GLU A 220 18.32 -29.86 10.74
N THR A 221 18.89 -30.39 9.67
CA THR A 221 18.62 -29.92 8.31
C THR A 221 17.17 -30.27 8.00
N HIS A 222 16.31 -29.26 7.79
CA HIS A 222 14.92 -29.50 7.41
C HIS A 222 14.89 -30.40 6.17
N VAL A 223 14.28 -31.59 6.28
CA VAL A 223 14.26 -32.65 5.25
C VAL A 223 13.76 -32.17 3.88
N GLY A 224 13.00 -31.07 3.84
CA GLY A 224 12.47 -30.45 2.61
C GLY A 224 13.26 -29.27 2.05
N ARG A 225 14.34 -28.79 2.69
CA ARG A 225 15.11 -27.65 2.19
C ARG A 225 16.21 -28.14 1.23
N THR A 226 15.87 -28.21 -0.05
CA THR A 226 16.80 -28.65 -1.11
C THR A 226 17.65 -27.52 -1.69
N GLU A 227 17.21 -26.26 -1.57
CA GLU A 227 17.85 -25.09 -2.18
C GLU A 227 17.88 -23.91 -1.19
N SER A 228 18.89 -23.05 -1.31
CA SER A 228 18.98 -21.82 -0.52
C SER A 228 17.99 -20.76 -1.03
N LEU A 229 17.51 -19.87 -0.14
CA LEU A 229 16.68 -18.73 -0.53
C LEU A 229 17.39 -17.84 -1.56
N ARG A 230 18.71 -17.65 -1.39
CA ARG A 230 19.55 -16.88 -2.31
C ARG A 230 19.50 -17.45 -3.72
N SER A 231 19.63 -18.77 -3.87
CA SER A 231 19.60 -19.43 -5.19
C SER A 231 18.24 -19.27 -5.86
N ILE A 232 17.13 -19.41 -5.10
CA ILE A 232 15.76 -19.17 -5.61
C ILE A 232 15.58 -17.71 -6.06
N GLN A 233 16.06 -16.75 -5.25
CA GLN A 233 16.00 -15.32 -5.56
C GLN A 233 16.81 -15.00 -6.82
N LYS A 234 18.05 -15.47 -6.92
CA LYS A 234 18.93 -15.29 -8.09
C LYS A 234 18.27 -15.82 -9.34
N ARG A 235 17.86 -17.10 -9.35
CA ARG A 235 17.23 -17.72 -10.52
C ARG A 235 16.02 -16.93 -11.02
N THR A 236 15.19 -16.43 -10.09
CA THR A 236 13.98 -15.65 -10.44
C THR A 236 14.35 -14.26 -10.95
N ALA A 237 15.25 -13.56 -10.27
CA ALA A 237 15.66 -12.20 -10.62
C ALA A 237 16.46 -12.17 -11.93
N GLU A 238 17.40 -13.10 -12.11
CA GLU A 238 18.26 -13.20 -13.30
C GLU A 238 17.42 -13.39 -14.57
N SER A 239 16.34 -14.18 -14.53
CA SER A 239 15.44 -14.32 -15.67
C SER A 239 14.80 -12.98 -16.08
N ILE A 240 14.40 -12.16 -15.10
CA ILE A 240 13.83 -10.83 -15.35
C ILE A 240 14.92 -9.86 -15.84
N ILE A 241 16.08 -9.87 -15.19
CA ILE A 241 17.22 -9.00 -15.53
C ILE A 241 17.70 -9.29 -16.95
N SER A 242 17.86 -10.56 -17.34
CA SER A 242 18.29 -10.96 -18.69
C SER A 242 17.37 -10.38 -19.75
N PHE A 243 16.05 -10.53 -19.57
CA PHE A 243 15.06 -9.96 -20.48
C PHE A 243 15.22 -8.43 -20.60
N LEU A 244 15.38 -7.74 -19.47
CA LEU A 244 15.54 -6.29 -19.45
C LEU A 244 16.83 -5.85 -20.14
N THR A 245 17.96 -6.50 -19.87
CA THR A 245 19.27 -6.14 -20.44
C THR A 245 19.43 -6.56 -21.90
N GLU A 246 18.66 -7.53 -22.38
CA GLU A 246 18.69 -7.94 -23.80
C GLU A 246 17.71 -7.11 -24.65
N ARG A 247 16.51 -6.83 -24.12
CA ARG A 247 15.40 -6.30 -24.93
C ARG A 247 15.10 -4.85 -24.67
N VAL A 248 15.15 -4.42 -23.40
CA VAL A 248 14.72 -3.07 -23.01
C VAL A 248 15.92 -2.12 -22.95
N TRP A 249 17.04 -2.57 -22.40
CA TRP A 249 18.26 -1.79 -22.20
C TRP A 249 19.49 -2.56 -22.70
N PRO A 250 19.60 -2.79 -24.02
CA PRO A 250 20.73 -3.52 -24.60
C PRO A 250 22.07 -2.91 -24.21
N GLY A 251 22.98 -3.76 -23.71
CA GLY A 251 24.34 -3.37 -23.33
C GLY A 251 24.48 -2.79 -21.92
N VAL A 252 23.40 -2.71 -21.14
CA VAL A 252 23.46 -2.25 -19.75
C VAL A 252 23.91 -3.37 -18.81
N VAL A 253 24.79 -3.03 -17.87
CA VAL A 253 25.20 -3.92 -16.78
C VAL A 253 24.44 -3.56 -15.52
N ILE A 254 23.65 -4.51 -15.01
CA ILE A 254 22.91 -4.37 -13.74
C ILE A 254 23.60 -5.25 -12.70
N ILE A 255 24.04 -4.63 -11.60
CA ILE A 255 24.74 -5.33 -10.52
C ILE A 255 23.82 -5.54 -9.31
N PRO A 256 24.04 -6.59 -8.49
CA PRO A 256 23.35 -6.74 -7.22
C PRO A 256 23.62 -5.54 -6.30
N VAL A 257 22.56 -5.07 -5.63
CA VAL A 257 22.60 -3.89 -4.77
C VAL A 257 23.32 -4.18 -3.46
N LEU A 258 23.06 -5.34 -2.85
CA LEU A 258 23.69 -5.76 -1.59
C LEU A 258 24.91 -6.65 -1.85
N ASP A 259 25.90 -6.54 -0.98
CA ASP A 259 27.08 -7.39 -0.93
C ASP A 259 26.98 -8.34 0.29
N GLU A 260 27.69 -9.47 0.27
CA GLU A 260 27.52 -10.59 1.22
C GLU A 260 27.80 -10.21 2.69
N GLY A 261 28.47 -9.08 2.93
CA GLY A 261 28.77 -8.55 4.27
C GLY A 261 28.26 -7.12 4.52
N SER A 262 27.46 -6.53 3.63
CA SER A 262 27.04 -5.14 3.74
C SER A 262 25.54 -4.97 3.54
N ILE A 263 24.90 -4.30 4.50
CA ILE A 263 23.52 -3.84 4.38
C ILE A 263 23.39 -2.52 3.60
N MET A 264 24.53 -1.90 3.24
CA MET A 264 24.54 -0.63 2.53
C MET A 264 24.43 -0.86 1.02
N PRO A 265 23.42 -0.26 0.36
CA PRO A 265 23.22 -0.39 -1.08
C PRO A 265 24.41 0.13 -1.89
N ARG A 266 24.87 -0.65 -2.86
CA ARG A 266 25.81 -0.20 -3.90
C ARG A 266 25.04 0.53 -5.00
N SER A 267 25.65 1.60 -5.49
CA SER A 267 25.10 2.39 -6.58
C SER A 267 25.30 1.68 -7.92
N GLN A 268 24.30 1.72 -8.80
CA GLN A 268 24.45 1.21 -10.17
C GLN A 268 25.48 2.04 -10.97
N PRO A 269 26.16 1.46 -11.98
CA PRO A 269 27.05 2.20 -12.87
C PRO A 269 26.36 3.41 -13.51
N GLN A 270 27.09 4.51 -13.71
CA GLN A 270 26.50 5.74 -14.23
C GLN A 270 25.85 5.54 -15.62
N MET A 271 26.53 4.81 -16.51
CA MET A 271 25.98 4.45 -17.83
C MET A 271 24.63 3.72 -17.72
N THR A 272 24.51 2.78 -16.77
CA THR A 272 23.25 2.06 -16.49
C THR A 272 22.14 3.02 -16.07
N LYS A 273 22.46 3.95 -15.17
CA LYS A 273 21.52 4.97 -14.71
C LYS A 273 21.07 5.88 -15.83
N ASP A 274 21.99 6.33 -16.69
CA ASP A 274 21.71 7.24 -17.78
C ASP A 274 20.81 6.58 -18.84
N VAL A 275 21.08 5.33 -19.21
CA VAL A 275 20.25 4.58 -20.16
C VAL A 275 18.84 4.35 -19.61
N ILE A 276 18.74 3.88 -18.37
CA ILE A 276 17.44 3.63 -17.73
C ILE A 276 16.67 4.94 -17.55
N GLN A 277 17.33 6.00 -17.10
CA GLN A 277 16.72 7.33 -16.96
C GLN A 277 16.23 7.85 -18.31
N GLY A 278 17.01 7.71 -19.37
CA GLY A 278 16.61 8.06 -20.74
C GLY A 278 15.38 7.28 -21.18
N TRP A 279 15.35 5.96 -20.94
CA TRP A 279 14.19 5.13 -21.25
C TRP A 279 12.93 5.57 -20.49
N VAL A 280 13.02 5.77 -19.17
CA VAL A 280 11.88 6.25 -18.36
C VAL A 280 11.42 7.64 -18.84
N SER A 281 12.36 8.52 -19.18
CA SER A 281 12.05 9.87 -19.68
C SER A 281 11.25 9.86 -20.98
N GLY A 282 11.50 8.88 -21.85
CA GLY A 282 10.85 8.73 -23.15
C GLY A 282 9.51 8.00 -23.10
N LEU A 283 9.06 7.51 -21.94
CA LEU A 283 7.79 6.79 -21.85
C LEU A 283 6.59 7.72 -22.13
N PRO A 284 5.59 7.24 -22.89
CA PRO A 284 4.30 7.92 -23.02
C PRO A 284 3.63 8.13 -21.66
N ALA A 285 2.73 9.10 -21.58
CA ALA A 285 2.16 9.55 -20.31
C ALA A 285 1.41 8.45 -19.52
N PHE A 286 0.68 7.58 -20.22
CA PHE A 286 -0.04 6.45 -19.59
C PHE A 286 0.93 5.40 -19.03
N GLU A 287 1.97 5.10 -19.80
CA GLU A 287 3.03 4.13 -19.49
C GLU A 287 3.89 4.62 -18.33
N LEU A 288 4.21 5.92 -18.30
CA LEU A 288 4.93 6.55 -17.21
C LEU A 288 4.12 6.53 -15.91
N ALA A 289 2.83 6.87 -15.96
CA ALA A 289 1.94 6.78 -14.79
C ALA A 289 1.81 5.34 -14.28
N GLY A 290 1.68 4.38 -15.20
CA GLY A 290 1.67 2.95 -14.89
C GLY A 290 2.97 2.49 -14.23
N LEU A 291 4.12 2.88 -14.79
CA LEU A 291 5.44 2.57 -14.24
C LEU A 291 5.57 3.12 -12.83
N GLU A 292 5.31 4.41 -12.64
CA GLU A 292 5.40 5.05 -11.32
C GLU A 292 4.56 4.31 -10.29
N ARG A 293 3.30 4.00 -10.63
CA ARG A 293 2.40 3.27 -9.75
C ARG A 293 2.93 1.88 -9.40
N ALA A 294 3.48 1.16 -10.38
CA ALA A 294 4.04 -0.17 -10.20
C ALA A 294 5.32 -0.13 -9.34
N VAL A 295 6.23 0.82 -9.58
CA VAL A 295 7.44 1.03 -8.77
C VAL A 295 7.09 1.32 -7.32
N LEU A 296 6.14 2.24 -7.08
CA LEU A 296 5.74 2.59 -5.72
C LEU A 296 5.06 1.44 -4.97
N ALA A 297 4.33 0.56 -5.68
CA ALA A 297 3.73 -0.64 -5.09
C ALA A 297 4.76 -1.73 -4.82
N GLY A 298 5.56 -2.07 -5.84
CA GLY A 298 6.49 -3.20 -5.81
C GLY A 298 7.83 -2.87 -5.15
N LYS A 299 8.11 -1.59 -4.89
CA LYS A 299 9.38 -1.10 -4.33
C LYS A 299 10.60 -1.52 -5.16
N GLY A 300 10.43 -1.59 -6.49
CA GLY A 300 11.46 -1.97 -7.44
C GLY A 300 11.11 -1.49 -8.85
N LEU A 301 12.12 -1.00 -9.56
CA LEU A 301 12.04 -0.54 -10.94
C LEU A 301 12.06 -1.70 -11.93
N LEU A 302 12.92 -2.70 -11.73
CA LEU A 302 13.10 -3.79 -12.69
C LEU A 302 11.82 -4.62 -12.86
N GLY A 303 11.20 -5.02 -11.75
CA GLY A 303 9.92 -5.73 -11.79
C GLY A 303 8.79 -4.89 -12.41
N ALA A 304 8.75 -3.59 -12.10
CA ALA A 304 7.78 -2.66 -12.67
C ALA A 304 7.96 -2.47 -14.18
N ALA A 305 9.20 -2.34 -14.66
CA ALA A 305 9.54 -2.24 -16.07
C ALA A 305 9.16 -3.53 -16.81
N ARG A 306 9.48 -4.70 -16.26
CA ARG A 306 9.10 -6.00 -16.84
C ARG A 306 7.58 -6.13 -16.96
N LEU A 307 6.83 -5.73 -15.93
CA LEU A 307 5.36 -5.73 -15.95
C LEU A 307 4.82 -4.76 -16.99
N LEU A 308 5.36 -3.55 -17.07
CA LEU A 308 4.91 -2.55 -18.04
C LEU A 308 5.10 -3.05 -19.48
N VAL A 309 6.28 -3.59 -19.80
CA VAL A 309 6.59 -4.12 -21.14
C VAL A 309 5.64 -5.26 -21.52
N GLU A 310 5.27 -6.13 -20.57
CA GLU A 310 4.35 -7.24 -20.81
C GLU A 310 2.93 -6.79 -21.19
N TRP A 311 2.45 -5.66 -20.66
CA TRP A 311 1.04 -5.27 -20.77
C TRP A 311 0.80 -3.99 -21.59
N SER A 312 1.78 -3.11 -21.78
CA SER A 312 1.63 -1.89 -22.60
C SER A 312 1.66 -2.18 -24.10
N PRO A 313 0.60 -1.84 -24.87
CA PRO A 313 0.59 -1.97 -26.33
C PRO A 313 1.70 -1.16 -27.02
N GLU A 314 2.09 -0.01 -26.47
CA GLU A 314 3.16 0.86 -27.01
C GLU A 314 4.53 0.16 -27.00
N LEU A 315 4.72 -0.76 -26.06
CA LEU A 315 5.96 -1.52 -25.87
C LEU A 315 5.85 -2.96 -26.42
N ALA A 316 4.82 -3.27 -27.21
CA ALA A 316 4.61 -4.61 -27.76
C ALA A 316 5.78 -5.10 -28.62
N HIS A 317 6.47 -4.18 -29.31
CA HIS A 317 7.66 -4.48 -30.12
C HIS A 317 8.85 -5.02 -29.30
N LEU A 318 8.85 -4.82 -27.98
CA LEU A 318 9.88 -5.36 -27.07
C LEU A 318 9.56 -6.78 -26.58
N ARG A 319 8.36 -7.30 -26.89
CA ARG A 319 7.95 -8.67 -26.58
C ARG A 319 8.43 -9.63 -27.66
N ASP A 320 8.36 -10.93 -27.41
CA ASP A 320 8.73 -11.92 -28.43
C ASP A 320 7.76 -11.88 -29.63
N GLU A 321 8.29 -11.98 -30.85
CA GLU A 321 7.50 -12.22 -32.08
C GLU A 321 6.81 -13.59 -32.12
N ARG A 322 6.85 -14.39 -31.05
CA ARG A 322 6.35 -15.78 -31.02
C ARG A 322 4.92 -15.98 -30.52
N ALA A 323 4.15 -14.91 -30.30
CA ALA A 323 2.73 -15.02 -29.91
C ALA A 323 1.76 -14.68 -31.06
N GLY A 324 2.21 -14.79 -32.31
CA GLY A 324 1.36 -14.78 -33.50
C GLY A 324 1.34 -16.17 -34.15
N GLY A 325 0.55 -17.08 -33.59
CA GLY A 325 0.31 -18.44 -34.08
C GLY A 325 -0.90 -19.06 -33.42
#